data_AF-A0A845ZKW4-F1
#
_entry.id   AF-A0A845ZKW4-F1
#
_cell.length_a   1.000
_cell.length_b   1.000
_cell.length_c   1.000
_cell.angle_alpha   90.00
_cell.angle_beta   90.00
_cell.angle_gamma   90.00
#
_symmetry.space_group_name_H-M   'P 1'
#
loop_
_entity.id
_entity.type
_entity.pdbx_description
1 polymer ?
#
loop_
_entity_poly.entity_id
_entity_poly.type
_entity_poly.pdbx_seq_one_letter_code
_entity_poly.pdbx_strand_id
1 'polypeptide(L)'
;MNYPIPASPQEIVALRQQPVDEELVVMAIAGVIQIARQEGQSLDDLTAEVLAEDDWLDHSQRVLLNDLVVQAWESLPELEWQAS
;
A
#
# COMPACT_ATOMS: atom_id res chain seq x y z
N MET A 1 0.41 2.11 -17.21
CA MET A 1 0.61 2.69 -15.88
C MET A 1 0.87 4.17 -16.09
N ASN A 2 -0.06 5.04 -15.71
CA ASN A 2 0.16 6.49 -15.87
C ASN A 2 0.87 7.10 -14.65
N TYR A 3 1.06 6.33 -13.57
CA TYR A 3 1.67 6.80 -12.34
C TYR A 3 2.76 5.83 -11.85
N PRO A 4 3.95 6.33 -11.45
CA PRO A 4 4.99 5.51 -10.83
C PRO A 4 4.57 5.10 -9.42
N ILE A 5 5.11 3.96 -8.91
CA ILE A 5 4.87 3.56 -7.52
C ILE A 5 5.49 4.59 -6.58
N PRO A 6 4.73 5.08 -5.58
CA PRO A 6 5.28 5.94 -4.54
C PRO A 6 6.43 5.25 -3.81
N ALA A 7 7.60 5.88 -3.79
CA ALA A 7 8.77 5.41 -3.05
C ALA A 7 8.98 6.18 -1.74
N SER A 8 8.07 7.10 -1.41
CA SER A 8 8.15 7.90 -0.19
C SER A 8 6.75 8.26 0.37
N PRO A 9 6.62 8.51 1.68
CA PRO A 9 5.35 8.94 2.27
C PRO A 9 4.82 10.24 1.64
N GLN A 10 5.70 11.13 1.20
CA GLN A 10 5.34 12.38 0.53
C GLN A 10 4.64 12.11 -0.81
N GLU A 11 5.11 11.12 -1.57
CA GLU A 11 4.49 10.71 -2.83
C GLU A 11 3.11 10.07 -2.60
N ILE A 12 2.93 9.31 -1.52
CA ILE A 12 1.60 8.79 -1.12
C ILE A 12 0.64 9.94 -0.80
N VAL A 13 1.09 10.95 -0.05
CA VAL A 13 0.26 12.11 0.27
C VAL A 13 -0.13 12.89 -1.00
N ALA A 14 0.76 12.95 -1.99
CA ALA A 14 0.47 13.60 -3.27
C ALA A 14 -0.67 12.91 -4.05
N LEU A 15 -0.87 11.60 -3.88
CA LEU A 15 -1.99 10.87 -4.49
C LEU A 15 -3.35 11.41 -4.06
N ARG A 16 -3.47 12.00 -2.86
CA ARG A 16 -4.73 12.59 -2.37
C ARG A 16 -5.25 13.74 -3.22
N GLN A 17 -4.39 14.35 -4.05
CA GLN A 17 -4.78 15.42 -4.96
C GLN A 17 -5.38 14.90 -6.27
N GLN A 18 -5.35 13.59 -6.49
CA GLN A 18 -5.84 12.95 -7.70
C GLN A 18 -7.27 12.42 -7.49
N PRO A 19 -8.09 12.35 -8.55
CA PRO A 19 -9.36 11.64 -8.51
C PRO A 19 -9.13 10.18 -8.11
N VAL A 20 -9.94 9.67 -7.19
CA VAL A 20 -9.84 8.29 -6.71
C VAL A 20 -10.40 7.34 -7.76
N ASP A 21 -9.56 6.45 -8.28
CA ASP A 21 -9.91 5.32 -9.13
C ASP A 21 -9.18 4.04 -8.68
N GLU A 22 -9.46 2.93 -9.35
CA GLU A 22 -8.86 1.62 -9.03
C GLU A 22 -7.33 1.62 -9.20
N GLU A 23 -6.81 2.32 -10.21
CA GLU A 23 -5.37 2.44 -10.44
C GLU A 23 -4.72 3.17 -9.26
N LEU A 24 -5.29 4.30 -8.82
CA LEU A 24 -4.80 5.07 -7.68
C LEU A 24 -4.76 4.25 -6.39
N VAL A 25 -5.78 3.43 -6.13
CA VAL A 25 -5.83 2.56 -4.95
C VAL A 25 -4.72 1.50 -5.01
N VAL A 26 -4.53 0.85 -6.15
CA VAL A 26 -3.44 -0.13 -6.35
C VAL A 26 -2.09 0.54 -6.15
N MET A 27 -1.90 1.75 -6.68
CA MET A 27 -0.66 2.52 -6.53
C MET A 27 -0.39 2.90 -5.07
N ALA A 28 -1.43 3.29 -4.32
CA ALA A 28 -1.29 3.60 -2.91
C ALA A 28 -0.87 2.37 -2.09
N ILE A 29 -1.52 1.22 -2.30
CA ILE A 29 -1.18 -0.03 -1.62
C ILE A 29 0.25 -0.47 -1.95
N ALA A 30 0.62 -0.46 -3.23
CA ALA A 30 1.96 -0.83 -3.67
C ALA A 30 3.04 0.10 -3.09
N GLY A 31 2.75 1.41 -3.01
CA GLY A 31 3.65 2.39 -2.40
C GLY A 31 3.86 2.16 -0.90
N VAL A 32 2.78 1.88 -0.14
CA VAL A 32 2.87 1.55 1.29
C VAL A 32 3.75 0.32 1.49
N ILE A 33 3.52 -0.75 0.73
CA ILE A 33 4.31 -1.98 0.80
C ILE A 33 5.79 -1.73 0.48
N GLN A 34 6.06 -0.94 -0.57
CA GLN A 34 7.42 -0.61 -0.96
C GLN A 34 8.15 0.16 0.15
N ILE A 35 7.51 1.16 0.75
CA ILE A 35 8.10 1.95 1.85
C ILE A 35 8.33 1.06 3.08
N ALA A 36 7.34 0.25 3.47
CA ALA A 36 7.45 -0.69 4.57
C ALA A 36 8.67 -1.62 4.41
N ARG A 37 8.86 -2.18 3.20
CA ARG A 37 10.04 -3.01 2.88
C ARG A 37 11.35 -2.24 2.98
N GLN A 38 11.39 -1.01 2.46
CA GLN A 38 12.58 -0.16 2.53
C GLN A 38 12.95 0.20 3.98
N GLU A 39 11.96 0.31 4.86
CA GLU A 39 12.14 0.55 6.30
C GLU A 39 12.48 -0.74 7.09
N GLY A 40 12.46 -1.90 6.44
CA GLY A 40 12.71 -3.20 7.07
C GLY A 40 11.54 -3.71 7.91
N GLN A 41 10.34 -3.15 7.73
CA GLN A 41 9.11 -3.60 8.37
C GLN A 41 8.71 -4.98 7.83
N SER A 42 8.24 -5.87 8.72
CA SER A 42 7.74 -7.17 8.30
C SER A 42 6.27 -7.09 7.85
N LEU A 43 5.81 -8.11 7.12
CA LEU A 43 4.39 -8.23 6.77
C LEU A 43 3.50 -8.30 8.03
N ASP A 44 3.96 -9.00 9.08
CA ASP A 44 3.22 -9.11 10.34
C ASP A 44 3.07 -7.73 11.02
N ASP A 45 4.12 -6.90 10.98
CA ASP A 45 4.05 -5.55 11.54
C ASP A 45 3.08 -4.67 10.74
N LEU A 46 3.17 -4.69 9.40
CA LEU A 46 2.30 -3.90 8.52
C LEU A 46 0.83 -4.32 8.65
N THR A 47 0.55 -5.61 8.73
CA THR A 47 -0.82 -6.13 8.91
C THR A 47 -1.38 -5.77 10.29
N ALA A 48 -0.55 -5.78 11.34
CA ALA A 48 -0.94 -5.31 12.66
C ALA A 48 -1.33 -3.82 12.64
N GLU A 49 -0.60 -2.97 11.91
CA GLU A 49 -0.94 -1.55 11.75
C GLU A 49 -2.27 -1.36 11.01
N VAL A 50 -2.48 -2.06 9.89
CA VAL A 50 -3.73 -2.01 9.11
C VAL A 50 -4.94 -2.46 9.94
N LEU A 51 -4.76 -3.50 10.76
CA LEU A 51 -5.83 -4.00 11.62
C LEU A 51 -6.07 -3.13 12.85
N ALA A 52 -5.06 -2.39 13.34
CA ALA A 52 -5.18 -1.50 14.50
C ALA A 52 -5.74 -0.11 14.16
N GLU A 53 -5.79 0.26 12.87
CA GLU A 53 -6.48 1.47 12.40
C GLU A 53 -7.92 1.49 12.94
N ASP A 54 -8.36 2.49 13.70
CA ASP A 54 -9.70 2.49 14.30
C ASP A 54 -10.54 3.69 13.89
N ASP A 55 -9.96 4.64 13.16
CA ASP A 55 -10.58 5.95 12.98
C ASP A 55 -11.42 6.02 11.70
N TRP A 56 -11.05 5.31 10.63
CA TRP A 56 -11.60 5.57 9.27
C TRP A 56 -12.39 4.40 8.67
N LEU A 57 -12.03 3.16 9.01
CA LEU A 57 -12.62 1.94 8.45
C LEU A 57 -13.29 1.11 9.54
N ASP A 58 -14.43 0.52 9.22
CA ASP A 58 -15.02 -0.48 10.11
C ASP A 58 -14.15 -1.76 10.14
N HIS A 59 -14.40 -2.62 11.13
CA HIS A 59 -13.61 -3.84 11.31
C HIS A 59 -13.64 -4.76 10.07
N SER A 60 -14.77 -4.90 9.39
CA SER A 60 -14.89 -5.74 8.21
C SER A 60 -14.11 -5.18 7.02
N GLN A 61 -14.11 -3.86 6.86
CA GLN A 61 -13.30 -3.16 5.85
C GLN A 61 -11.80 -3.31 6.12
N ARG A 62 -11.38 -3.30 7.39
CA ARG A 62 -9.98 -3.53 7.77
C ARG A 62 -9.50 -4.94 7.47
N VAL A 63 -10.33 -5.95 7.74
CA VAL A 63 -10.01 -7.34 7.38
C VAL A 63 -9.87 -7.47 5.87
N LEU A 64 -10.77 -6.86 5.09
CA LEU A 64 -10.67 -6.86 3.62
C LEU A 64 -9.39 -6.17 3.12
N LEU A 65 -9.10 -4.98 3.66
CA LEU A 65 -7.89 -4.23 3.30
C LEU A 65 -6.63 -5.02 3.66
N ASN A 66 -6.63 -5.65 4.83
CA ASN A 66 -5.55 -6.52 5.28
C ASN A 66 -5.30 -7.68 4.30
N ASP A 67 -6.35 -8.36 3.85
CA ASP A 67 -6.22 -9.44 2.87
C ASP A 67 -5.63 -8.95 1.55
N LEU A 68 -6.03 -7.75 1.09
CA LEU A 68 -5.46 -7.13 -0.10
C LEU A 68 -3.98 -6.77 0.08
N VAL A 69 -3.61 -6.23 1.25
CA VAL A 69 -2.21 -5.90 1.59
C VAL A 69 -1.35 -7.16 1.62
N VAL A 70 -1.82 -8.24 2.25
CA VAL A 70 -1.13 -9.54 2.27
C VAL A 70 -0.95 -10.07 0.85
N GLN A 71 -2.02 -10.08 0.06
CA GLN A 71 -1.96 -10.57 -1.32
C GLN A 71 -0.98 -9.74 -2.17
N ALA A 72 -1.03 -8.41 -2.05
CA ALA A 72 -0.14 -7.52 -2.77
C ALA A 72 1.31 -7.67 -2.32
N TRP A 73 1.56 -7.85 -1.01
CA TRP A 73 2.90 -8.10 -0.48
C TRP A 73 3.51 -9.35 -1.12
N GLU A 74 2.80 -10.47 -1.11
CA GLU A 74 3.30 -11.73 -1.70
C GLU A 74 3.46 -11.65 -3.23
N SER A 75 2.64 -10.82 -3.90
CA SER A 75 2.63 -10.74 -5.37
C SER A 75 3.62 -9.72 -5.94
N LEU A 76 4.00 -8.69 -5.16
CA LEU A 76 4.92 -7.65 -5.60
C LEU A 76 6.36 -8.14 -5.47
N PRO A 77 7.12 -8.27 -6.58
CA PRO A 77 8.53 -8.64 -6.51
C PRO A 77 9.31 -7.55 -5.76
N GLU A 78 10.23 -7.96 -4.90
CA GLU A 78 10.98 -7.07 -4.00
C GLU A 78 11.81 -6.01 -4.73
N LEU A 79 12.11 -6.20 -6.03
CA LEU A 79 13.03 -5.34 -6.80
C LEU A 79 12.71 -5.13 -8.31
N GLU A 80 11.57 -5.58 -8.86
CA GLU A 80 11.31 -5.49 -10.32
C GLU A 80 10.01 -4.77 -10.71
N TRP A 81 9.81 -3.53 -10.25
CA TRP A 81 8.75 -2.67 -10.79
C TRP A 81 9.26 -1.31 -11.33
N GLN A 82 10.56 -1.15 -11.51
CA GLN A 82 11.13 0.10 -12.04
C GLN A 82 11.58 0.04 -13.51
N ALA A 83 11.27 -1.03 -14.26
CA ALA A 83 11.69 -1.12 -15.66
C ALA A 83 10.57 -1.57 -16.59
N SER A 84 9.74 -0.63 -17.03
CA SER A 84 9.15 -0.59 -18.39
C SER A 84 8.47 0.75 -18.65
#